data_AF-A0A139PQG1-F1
#
_entry.id   AF-A0A139PQG1-F1
#
_cell.length_a   1.000
_cell.length_b   1.000
_cell.length_c   1.000
_cell.angle_alpha   90.00
_cell.angle_beta   90.00
_cell.angle_gamma   90.00
#
_symmetry.space_group_name_H-M   'P 1'
#
loop_
_entity.id
_entity.type
_entity.pdbx_description
1 polymer ?
#
loop_
_entity_poly.entity_id
_entity_poly.type
_entity_poly.pdbx_seq_one_letter_code
_entity_poly.pdbx_strand_id
1 'polypeptide(L)'
;MRKQIHPAIIFSLFGIFIAILLLNKPSFEDHPIKTKPNTLQVERQALHNLDKPIIDVSGWQRPEEINYDTLSQNISGVIVRVHNGAQHTESNDAAFINGVDKAYKNHIAEFTKTQCPCGGLCLCSWKK
;
A
#
# COMPACT_ATOMS: atom_id res chain seq x y z
N MET A 1 19.03 49.14 -7.77
CA MET A 1 17.77 49.82 -7.36
C MET A 1 16.76 48.75 -6.94
N ARG A 2 16.53 48.56 -5.63
CA ARG A 2 15.61 47.54 -5.10
C ARG A 2 14.16 48.06 -5.21
N LYS A 3 13.36 47.47 -6.09
CA LYS A 3 11.92 47.76 -6.19
C LYS A 3 11.25 47.18 -4.94
N GLN A 4 10.63 48.02 -4.12
CA GLN A 4 9.87 47.55 -2.96
C GLN A 4 8.55 46.97 -3.46
N ILE A 5 8.32 45.69 -3.19
CA ILE A 5 7.07 45.02 -3.56
C ILE A 5 5.99 45.53 -2.60
N HIS A 6 4.89 46.04 -3.17
CA HIS A 6 3.80 46.59 -2.36
C HIS A 6 3.18 45.48 -1.50
N PRO A 7 2.98 45.69 -0.18
CA PRO A 7 2.52 44.64 0.73
C PRO A 7 1.17 44.02 0.31
N ALA A 8 0.29 44.82 -0.32
CA ALA A 8 -0.98 44.32 -0.87
C ALA A 8 -0.82 43.21 -1.93
N ILE A 9 0.28 43.22 -2.70
CA ILE A 9 0.55 42.19 -3.71
C ILE A 9 0.84 40.85 -3.01
N ILE A 10 1.56 40.90 -1.88
CA ILE A 10 1.88 39.72 -1.09
C ILE A 10 0.60 39.12 -0.50
N PHE A 11 -0.24 39.94 0.14
CA PHE A 11 -1.52 39.46 0.69
C PHE A 11 -2.45 38.88 -0.37
N SER A 12 -2.48 39.46 -1.58
CA SER A 12 -3.25 38.93 -2.70
C SER A 12 -2.76 37.55 -3.13
N LEU A 13 -1.45 37.38 -3.32
CA LEU A 13 -0.86 36.08 -3.72
C LEU A 13 -1.09 34.99 -2.67
N PHE A 14 -0.91 35.30 -1.39
CA PHE A 14 -1.19 34.35 -0.31
C PHE A 14 -2.68 34.02 -0.19
N GLY A 15 -3.57 35.00 -0.38
CA GLY A 15 -5.01 34.77 -0.40
C GLY A 15 -5.45 33.83 -1.53
N ILE A 16 -4.91 34.02 -2.74
CA ILE A 16 -5.17 33.14 -3.89
C ILE A 16 -4.64 31.72 -3.61
N PHE A 17 -3.44 31.59 -3.05
CA PHE A 17 -2.86 30.28 -2.71
C PHE A 17 -3.73 29.52 -1.70
N ILE A 18 -4.20 30.19 -0.64
CA ILE A 18 -5.10 29.60 0.36
C ILE A 18 -6.44 29.21 -0.27
N ALA A 19 -7.01 30.04 -1.15
CA ALA A 19 -8.25 29.73 -1.85
C ALA A 19 -8.12 28.47 -2.72
N ILE A 20 -7.00 28.31 -3.44
CA ILE A 20 -6.72 27.10 -4.24
C ILE A 20 -6.64 25.86 -3.35
N LEU A 21 -6.00 25.94 -2.18
CA LEU A 21 -5.92 24.81 -1.24
C LEU A 21 -7.28 24.42 -0.65
N LEU A 22 -8.16 25.39 -0.42
CA LEU A 22 -9.52 25.14 0.09
C LEU A 22 -10.44 24.55 -0.99
N LEU A 23 -10.28 24.98 -2.26
CA LEU A 23 -11.05 24.47 -3.39
C LEU A 23 -10.58 23.09 -3.86
N ASN A 24 -9.26 22.86 -3.88
CA ASN A 24 -8.65 21.56 -4.16
C ASN A 24 -8.38 20.77 -2.88
N LYS A 25 -9.27 20.85 -1.88
CA LYS A 25 -9.17 19.99 -0.70
C LYS A 25 -9.17 18.55 -1.24
N PRO A 26 -8.06 17.80 -1.13
CA PRO A 26 -8.03 16.46 -1.67
C PRO A 26 -9.13 15.69 -0.96
N SER A 27 -10.10 15.19 -1.73
CA SER A 27 -11.01 14.17 -1.23
C SER A 27 -10.11 13.01 -0.88
N PHE A 28 -9.73 12.91 0.39
CA PHE A 28 -9.24 11.65 0.92
C PHE A 28 -10.47 10.76 0.84
N GLU A 29 -10.55 10.01 -0.26
CA GLU A 29 -11.46 8.88 -0.36
C GLU A 29 -11.11 8.01 0.84
N ASP A 30 -11.89 8.13 1.90
CA ASP A 30 -11.91 7.15 2.97
C ASP A 30 -12.33 5.86 2.30
N HIS A 31 -11.36 5.10 1.79
CA HIS A 31 -11.59 3.74 1.39
C HIS A 31 -12.28 3.10 2.59
N PRO A 32 -13.52 2.61 2.45
CA PRO A 32 -14.22 2.02 3.57
C PRO A 32 -13.31 0.92 4.09
N ILE A 33 -12.82 1.09 5.33
CA ILE A 33 -12.15 0.04 6.07
C ILE A 33 -13.21 -1.04 6.18
N LYS A 34 -13.20 -1.97 5.22
CA LYS A 34 -14.06 -3.14 5.21
C LYS A 34 -13.84 -3.82 6.55
N THR A 35 -14.92 -3.85 7.34
CA THR A 35 -15.17 -4.67 8.52
C THR A 35 -13.89 -5.14 9.20
N LYS A 36 -13.47 -4.40 10.25
CA LYS A 36 -12.42 -4.83 11.17
C LYS A 36 -12.68 -6.32 11.52
N PRO A 37 -11.86 -7.28 11.07
CA PRO A 37 -12.01 -8.65 11.56
C PRO A 37 -11.89 -8.58 13.08
N ASN A 38 -12.70 -9.37 13.80
CA ASN A 38 -12.67 -9.38 15.26
C ASN A 38 -11.22 -9.61 15.71
N THR A 39 -10.57 -8.57 16.23
CA THR A 39 -9.12 -8.52 16.41
C THR A 39 -8.63 -9.69 17.28
N LEU A 40 -9.47 -10.11 18.23
CA LEU A 40 -9.23 -11.24 19.12
C LEU A 40 -9.19 -12.59 18.39
N GLN A 41 -9.97 -12.75 17.32
CA GLN A 41 -9.99 -13.98 16.53
C GLN A 41 -8.72 -14.10 15.68
N VAL A 42 -8.28 -12.99 15.08
CA VAL A 42 -7.02 -12.93 14.32
C VAL A 42 -5.82 -13.19 15.23
N GLU A 43 -5.78 -12.59 16.42
CA GLU A 43 -4.71 -12.82 17.40
C GLU A 43 -4.66 -14.28 17.87
N ARG A 44 -5.81 -14.91 18.16
CA ARG A 44 -5.84 -16.34 18.53
C ARG A 44 -5.37 -17.25 17.40
N GLN A 45 -5.77 -16.95 16.17
CA GLN A 45 -5.34 -17.73 15.00
C GLN A 45 -3.84 -17.58 14.74
N ALA A 46 -3.30 -16.36 14.90
CA ALA A 46 -1.86 -16.11 14.82
C ALA A 46 -1.09 -16.85 15.92
N LEU A 47 -1.62 -16.86 17.15
CA LEU A 47 -1.02 -17.59 18.27
C LEU A 47 -1.03 -19.11 18.05
N HIS A 48 -2.13 -19.64 17.51
CA HIS A 48 -2.25 -21.06 17.18
C HIS A 48 -1.31 -21.48 16.05
N ASN A 49 -0.98 -20.56 15.14
CA ASN A 49 -0.13 -20.82 13.98
C ASN A 49 1.31 -20.34 14.16
N LEU A 50 1.76 -20.04 15.39
CA LEU A 50 3.05 -19.39 15.64
C LEU A 50 4.27 -20.23 15.19
N ASP A 51 4.11 -21.55 15.10
CA ASP A 51 5.10 -22.51 14.63
C ASP A 51 5.22 -22.58 13.10
N LYS A 52 4.28 -21.97 12.37
CA LYS A 52 4.25 -21.96 10.91
C LYS A 52 5.10 -20.83 10.34
N PRO A 53 5.65 -20.99 9.12
CA PRO A 53 6.48 -19.95 8.51
C PRO A 53 5.69 -18.67 8.20
N ILE A 54 6.41 -17.54 8.20
CA ILE A 54 5.97 -16.29 7.58
C ILE A 54 6.55 -16.28 6.17
N ILE A 55 5.72 -15.98 5.17
CA ILE A 55 6.14 -15.93 3.77
C ILE A 55 6.07 -14.50 3.23
N ASP A 56 6.89 -14.19 2.22
CA ASP A 56 6.72 -12.99 1.40
C ASP A 56 6.15 -13.33 0.02
N VAL A 57 5.26 -12.47 -0.49
CA VAL A 57 4.61 -12.64 -1.80
C VAL A 57 4.59 -11.32 -2.58
N SER A 58 4.57 -11.44 -3.90
CA SER A 58 4.56 -10.32 -4.84
C SER A 58 3.77 -10.68 -6.09
N GLY A 59 3.78 -9.81 -7.09
CA GLY A 59 3.23 -10.09 -8.42
C GLY A 59 3.94 -11.19 -9.20
N TRP A 60 5.08 -11.70 -8.71
CA TRP A 60 5.68 -12.93 -9.29
C TRP A 60 4.89 -14.19 -8.93
N GLN A 61 4.17 -14.18 -7.82
CA GLN A 61 3.26 -15.25 -7.44
C GLN A 61 1.86 -14.86 -7.92
N ARG A 62 1.42 -15.46 -9.03
CA ARG A 62 0.16 -15.13 -9.70
C ARG A 62 -1.03 -15.51 -8.82
N PRO A 63 -1.95 -14.58 -8.49
CA PRO A 63 -3.10 -14.89 -7.62
C PRO A 63 -3.93 -16.08 -8.09
N GLU A 64 -4.09 -16.23 -9.40
CA GLU A 64 -4.85 -17.33 -10.03
C GLU A 64 -4.20 -18.72 -9.85
N GLU A 65 -2.93 -18.77 -9.47
CA GLU A 65 -2.18 -20.02 -9.22
C GLU A 65 -2.11 -20.37 -7.72
N ILE A 66 -2.64 -19.51 -6.83
CA ILE A 66 -2.54 -19.67 -5.39
C ILE A 66 -3.89 -20.09 -4.80
N ASN A 67 -3.90 -21.21 -4.09
CA ASN A 67 -5.01 -21.57 -3.22
C ASN A 67 -4.83 -20.91 -1.84
N TYR A 68 -5.45 -19.75 -1.64
CA TYR A 68 -5.33 -18.97 -0.41
C TYR A 68 -5.92 -19.65 0.83
N ASP A 69 -6.97 -20.46 0.66
CA ASP A 69 -7.58 -21.22 1.77
C ASP A 69 -6.59 -22.25 2.33
N THR A 70 -5.89 -22.96 1.44
CA THR A 70 -4.86 -23.94 1.85
C THR A 70 -3.62 -23.23 2.37
N LEU A 71 -3.19 -22.16 1.69
CA LEU A 71 -1.96 -21.46 2.06
C LEU A 71 -2.07 -20.79 3.43
N SER A 72 -3.19 -20.11 3.71
CA SER A 72 -3.44 -19.42 4.99
C SER A 72 -3.44 -20.35 6.21
N GLN A 73 -3.78 -21.62 6.02
CA GLN A 73 -3.72 -22.64 7.07
C GLN A 73 -2.29 -23.12 7.34
N ASN A 74 -1.35 -22.95 6.41
CA ASN A 74 0.02 -23.46 6.50
C ASN A 74 1.05 -22.38 6.81
N ILE A 75 0.61 -21.13 7.00
CA ILE A 75 1.47 -19.99 7.33
C ILE A 75 0.99 -19.29 8.60
N SER A 76 1.92 -18.62 9.29
CA SER A 76 1.62 -17.79 10.45
C SER A 76 1.25 -16.35 10.05
N GLY A 77 1.77 -15.89 8.93
CA GLY A 77 1.51 -14.57 8.37
C GLY A 77 2.13 -14.40 6.99
N VAL A 78 1.80 -13.28 6.35
CA VAL A 78 2.28 -12.96 5.00
C VAL A 78 2.76 -11.51 4.90
N ILE A 79 3.84 -11.31 4.16
CA ILE A 79 4.36 -9.99 3.80
C ILE A 79 4.14 -9.78 2.30
N VAL A 80 3.29 -8.82 1.94
CA VAL A 80 2.93 -8.55 0.55
C VAL A 80 3.76 -7.37 0.01
N ARG A 81 4.47 -7.56 -1.10
CA ARG A 81 5.14 -6.47 -1.80
C ARG A 81 4.11 -5.53 -2.42
N VAL A 82 4.11 -4.27 -2.01
CA VAL A 82 3.22 -3.22 -2.53
C VAL A 82 3.92 -2.40 -3.62
N HIS A 83 5.21 -2.15 -3.44
CA HIS A 83 5.96 -1.27 -4.33
C HIS A 83 7.42 -1.73 -4.47
N ASN A 84 7.96 -1.54 -5.66
CA ASN A 84 9.37 -1.71 -5.99
C ASN A 84 9.95 -0.36 -6.42
N GLY A 85 10.83 0.21 -5.60
CA GLY A 85 11.46 1.51 -5.86
C GLY A 85 12.48 1.48 -7.00
N ALA A 86 12.87 0.30 -7.49
CA ALA A 86 13.65 0.21 -8.72
C ALA A 86 12.70 0.46 -9.90
N GLN A 87 12.81 1.65 -10.51
CA GLN A 87 12.10 1.92 -11.75
C GLN A 87 12.59 0.94 -12.82
N HIS A 88 11.70 0.07 -13.26
CA HIS A 88 11.96 -0.82 -14.38
C HIS A 88 11.81 -0.03 -15.67
N THR A 89 12.80 -0.11 -16.56
CA THR A 89 12.74 0.51 -17.88
C THR A 89 11.80 -0.26 -18.83
N GLU A 90 11.47 -1.50 -18.48
CA GLU A 90 10.65 -2.41 -19.27
C GLU A 90 9.44 -2.90 -18.48
N SER A 91 8.36 -3.22 -19.20
CA SER A 91 7.20 -3.87 -18.60
C SER A 91 7.54 -5.31 -18.22
N ASN A 92 7.19 -5.71 -16.99
CA ASN A 92 7.29 -7.10 -16.55
C ASN A 92 5.95 -7.61 -16.01
N ASP A 93 5.85 -8.91 -15.74
CA ASP A 93 4.61 -9.55 -15.29
C ASP A 93 4.22 -9.20 -13.84
N ALA A 94 5.17 -8.76 -13.01
CA ALA A 94 4.98 -8.65 -11.56
C ALA A 94 4.72 -7.23 -11.05
N ALA A 95 5.17 -6.21 -11.75
CA ALA A 95 5.03 -4.81 -11.38
C ALA A 95 4.84 -3.92 -12.61
N PHE A 96 4.13 -2.81 -12.44
CA PHE A 96 4.07 -1.75 -13.43
C PHE A 96 5.41 -1.00 -13.50
N ILE A 97 5.62 -0.27 -14.60
CA ILE A 97 6.83 0.56 -14.83
C ILE A 97 7.05 1.56 -13.69
N ASN A 98 5.95 2.06 -13.10
CA ASN A 98 5.99 2.96 -11.94
C ASN A 98 6.35 2.27 -10.61
N GLY A 99 6.70 0.98 -10.62
CA GLY A 99 7.10 0.22 -9.44
C GLY A 99 5.95 -0.40 -8.65
N VAL A 100 4.69 -0.07 -8.93
CA VAL A 100 3.54 -0.63 -8.22
C VAL A 100 3.39 -2.11 -8.57
N ASP A 101 3.30 -2.96 -7.56
CA ASP A 101 3.08 -4.39 -7.75
C ASP A 101 1.71 -4.64 -8.40
N LYS A 102 1.60 -5.60 -9.32
CA LYS A 102 0.33 -5.84 -10.03
C LYS A 102 -0.67 -6.65 -9.20
N ALA A 103 -0.18 -7.49 -8.29
CA ALA A 103 -1.00 -8.47 -7.56
C ALA A 103 -1.28 -8.08 -6.10
N TYR A 104 -0.61 -7.07 -5.54
CA TYR A 104 -0.72 -6.73 -4.11
C TYR A 104 -2.16 -6.55 -3.61
N LYS A 105 -3.04 -5.93 -4.40
CA LYS A 105 -4.45 -5.73 -4.02
C LYS A 105 -5.18 -7.06 -3.85
N ASN A 106 -4.94 -8.00 -4.78
CA ASN A 106 -5.55 -9.33 -4.74
C ASN A 106 -5.01 -10.12 -3.55
N HIS A 107 -3.69 -10.15 -3.36
CA HIS A 107 -3.07 -10.81 -2.21
C HIS A 107 -3.65 -10.32 -0.89
N ILE A 108 -3.65 -9.00 -0.65
CA ILE A 108 -4.20 -8.42 0.58
C ILE A 108 -5.68 -8.76 0.75
N ALA A 109 -6.48 -8.67 -0.32
CA ALA A 109 -7.90 -8.98 -0.25
C ALA A 109 -8.18 -10.44 0.10
N GLU A 110 -7.49 -11.40 -0.51
CA GLU A 110 -7.66 -12.83 -0.23
C GLU A 110 -7.15 -13.21 1.16
N PHE A 111 -5.97 -12.74 1.57
CA PHE A 111 -5.45 -13.02 2.92
C PHE A 111 -6.31 -12.39 4.03
N THR A 112 -6.91 -11.23 3.76
CA THR A 112 -7.86 -10.60 4.71
C THR A 112 -9.13 -11.45 4.88
N LYS A 113 -9.65 -12.08 3.82
CA LYS A 113 -10.82 -12.98 3.92
C LYS A 113 -10.53 -14.20 4.79
N THR A 114 -9.32 -14.75 4.69
CA THR A 114 -8.88 -15.94 5.45
C THR A 114 -8.47 -15.64 6.90
N GLN A 115 -8.58 -14.39 7.35
CA GLN A 115 -8.15 -13.92 8.67
C GLN A 115 -6.65 -14.13 8.97
N CYS A 116 -5.84 -14.30 7.92
CA CYS A 116 -4.40 -14.39 8.04
C CYS A 116 -3.78 -12.99 8.24
N PRO A 117 -2.91 -12.77 9.23
CA PRO A 117 -2.22 -11.49 9.40
C PRO A 117 -1.36 -11.15 8.19
N CYS A 118 -1.58 -9.98 7.59
CA CYS A 118 -0.83 -9.50 6.43
C CYS A 118 -0.14 -8.15 6.69
N GLY A 119 1.16 -8.05 6.35
CA GLY A 119 1.93 -6.81 6.35
C GLY A 119 2.30 -6.37 4.92
N GLY A 120 2.43 -5.07 4.67
CA GLY A 120 2.89 -4.54 3.38
C GLY A 120 4.39 -4.23 3.40
N LEU A 121 5.12 -4.56 2.34
CA LEU A 121 6.53 -4.26 2.17
C LEU A 121 6.78 -3.44 0.90
N CYS A 122 7.62 -2.41 1.00
CA CYS A 122 8.12 -1.64 -0.12
C CYS A 122 9.61 -1.90 -0.29
N LEU A 123 10.02 -2.29 -1.49
CA LEU A 123 11.42 -2.49 -1.86
C LEU A 123 12.08 -1.12 -2.09
N CYS A 124 13.04 -0.75 -1.25
CA CYS A 124 13.84 0.46 -1.42
C CYS A 124 14.95 0.19 -2.44
N SER A 125 14.99 0.96 -3.53
CA SER A 125 16.11 0.96 -4.47
C SER A 125 16.88 2.26 -4.34
N TRP A 126 18.15 2.17 -3.99
CA TRP A 126 19.10 3.27 -4.10
C TRP A 126 19.82 3.11 -5.43
N LYS A 127 19.65 4.07 -6.35
CA LYS A 127 20.54 4.18 -7.52
C LYS A 127 21.96 4.39 -6.98
N LYS A 128 22.83 3.39 -7.14
CA LYS A 128 24.28 3.56 -7.02
C LYS A 128 24.82 4.33 -8.21
#